data_AF-A0A094EQI6-F1
#
_entry.id   AF-A0A094EQI6-F1
#
_cell.length_a   1.000
_cell.length_b   1.000
_cell.length_c   1.000
_cell.angle_alpha   90.00
_cell.angle_beta   90.00
_cell.angle_gamma   90.00
#
_symmetry.space_group_name_H-M   'P 1'
#
loop_
_entity.id
_entity.type
_entity.pdbx_description
1 polymer ?
#
loop_
_entity_poly.entity_id
_entity_poly.type
_entity_poly.pdbx_seq_one_letter_code
_entity_poly.pdbx_strand_id
1 'polypeptide(L)'
;MPKASSMGIQVVLMSLDMPVRWNSTYHMLENALKLKQPINAICASQTMDLTLFVKLAEQVQANNYLTLNICILHYLRLLNKLKAMQNAPLTIAAISAAYKALYNKLNTYYNLMTNQGSSHSSIATICDLRFNLNRENDIQVAAIKATIATKIEQPTAQRELDSDDEMYQHRGPSIEEVEWRRWFKENGVDRNTNILKYWQAKQYQYPVISRIARDYLAIPASSAASERIFSVGGDIVTKKRNRLLPSTLRYLLYLRDWGVVGDEEDYSE
;
A
#
# COMPACT_ATOMS: atom_id res chain seq x y z
N MET A 1 -22.22 -11.14 36.37
CA MET A 1 -22.26 -9.69 36.69
C MET A 1 -21.76 -9.36 38.11
N PRO A 2 -22.06 -10.09 39.20
CA PRO A 2 -21.65 -9.65 40.56
C PRO A 2 -20.16 -9.87 40.93
N LYS A 3 -19.43 -10.74 40.21
CA LYS A 3 -18.06 -11.14 40.59
C LYS A 3 -16.94 -10.19 40.09
N ALA A 4 -17.23 -9.25 39.19
CA ALA A 4 -16.22 -8.37 38.61
C ALA A 4 -15.97 -7.12 39.46
N SER A 5 -17.01 -6.59 40.11
CA SER A 5 -16.94 -5.39 40.96
C SER A 5 -16.17 -5.62 42.27
N SER A 6 -16.06 -6.87 42.74
CA SER A 6 -15.31 -7.21 43.96
C SER A 6 -13.78 -7.20 43.78
N MET A 7 -13.28 -6.97 42.56
CA MET A 7 -11.83 -6.95 42.24
C MET A 7 -11.31 -5.54 41.90
N GLY A 8 -12.08 -4.47 42.13
CA GLY A 8 -11.66 -3.10 41.82
C GLY A 8 -11.55 -2.80 40.31
N ILE A 9 -12.04 -3.70 39.46
CA ILE A 9 -12.06 -3.51 38.00
C ILE A 9 -13.26 -2.64 37.66
N GLN A 10 -13.00 -1.45 37.12
CA GLN A 10 -14.05 -0.57 36.61
C GLN A 10 -14.74 -1.26 35.43
N VAL A 11 -15.97 -1.72 35.65
CA VAL A 11 -16.77 -2.38 34.61
C VAL A 11 -17.30 -1.32 33.66
N VAL A 12 -16.53 -1.02 32.61
CA VAL A 12 -16.99 -0.21 31.49
C VAL A 12 -17.88 -1.10 30.63
N LEU A 13 -19.18 -0.80 30.57
CA LEU A 13 -20.09 -1.39 29.59
C LEU A 13 -19.63 -0.93 28.20
N MET A 14 -19.25 -1.88 27.34
CA MET A 14 -18.85 -1.58 25.98
C MET A 14 -20.08 -1.13 25.18
N SER A 15 -20.06 0.12 24.73
CA SER A 15 -21.02 0.62 23.75
C SER A 15 -20.81 -0.12 22.43
N LEU A 16 -21.90 -0.61 21.83
CA LEU A 16 -21.89 -1.05 20.44
C LEU A 16 -21.57 0.17 19.57
N ASP A 17 -20.41 0.15 18.89
CA ASP A 17 -19.91 1.31 18.14
C ASP A 17 -20.89 1.76 17.04
N MET A 18 -21.57 0.85 16.33
CA MET A 18 -22.66 1.18 15.40
C MET A 18 -23.58 -0.03 15.11
N PRO A 19 -24.93 0.12 15.13
CA PRO A 19 -25.87 -1.00 15.02
C PRO A 19 -26.06 -1.60 13.61
N VAL A 20 -25.58 -0.98 12.52
CA VAL A 20 -25.90 -1.44 11.15
C VAL A 20 -24.68 -1.80 10.30
N ARG A 21 -23.48 -1.29 10.60
CA ARG A 21 -22.25 -1.71 9.91
C ARG A 21 -21.11 -1.78 10.92
N TRP A 22 -20.64 -3.02 11.09
CA TRP A 22 -19.53 -3.46 11.92
C TRP A 22 -19.76 -3.44 13.43
N ASN A 23 -20.16 -4.61 13.93
CA ASN A 23 -19.93 -5.04 15.30
C ASN A 23 -18.43 -5.35 15.54
N SER A 24 -17.55 -4.40 15.21
CA SER A 24 -16.09 -4.52 15.32
C SER A 24 -15.68 -4.96 16.73
N THR A 25 -16.28 -4.36 17.76
CA THR A 25 -15.97 -4.64 19.17
C THR A 25 -16.44 -6.03 19.60
N TYR A 26 -17.65 -6.45 19.23
CA TYR A 26 -18.14 -7.80 19.51
C TYR A 26 -17.27 -8.85 18.81
N HIS A 27 -17.00 -8.70 17.51
CA HIS A 27 -16.17 -9.66 16.77
C HIS A 27 -14.71 -9.63 17.24
N MET A 28 -14.18 -8.48 17.65
CA MET A 28 -12.86 -8.36 18.25
C MET A 28 -12.79 -9.17 19.54
N LEU A 29 -13.76 -9.03 20.44
CA LEU A 29 -13.80 -9.76 21.71
C LEU A 29 -14.05 -11.25 21.49
N GLU A 30 -14.95 -11.61 20.59
CA GLU A 30 -15.22 -13.00 20.23
C GLU A 30 -13.95 -13.68 19.69
N ASN A 31 -13.22 -12.99 18.81
CA ASN A 31 -11.95 -13.47 18.29
C ASN A 31 -10.85 -13.50 19.36
N ALA A 32 -10.77 -12.49 20.23
CA ALA A 32 -9.83 -12.48 21.36
C ALA A 32 -10.08 -13.65 22.33
N LEU A 33 -11.34 -14.00 22.57
CA LEU A 33 -11.72 -15.17 23.37
C LEU A 33 -11.31 -16.48 22.69
N LYS A 34 -11.54 -16.62 21.37
CA LYS A 34 -11.08 -17.78 20.58
C LYS A 34 -9.55 -17.89 20.58
N LEU A 35 -8.85 -16.77 20.63
CA LEU A 35 -7.39 -16.67 20.62
C LEU A 35 -6.77 -16.50 22.01
N LYS A 36 -7.52 -16.75 23.09
CA LYS A 36 -7.06 -16.50 24.48
C LYS A 36 -5.75 -17.20 24.81
N GLN A 37 -5.63 -18.48 24.46
CA GLN A 37 -4.41 -19.24 24.73
C GLN A 37 -3.17 -18.71 23.98
N PRO A 38 -3.22 -18.52 22.65
CA PRO A 38 -2.09 -17.93 21.93
C PRO A 38 -1.77 -16.51 22.37
N ILE A 39 -2.77 -15.66 22.67
CA ILE A 39 -2.54 -14.30 23.19
C ILE A 39 -1.81 -14.36 24.54
N ASN A 40 -2.27 -15.19 25.47
CA ASN A 40 -1.61 -15.36 26.77
C ASN A 40 -0.17 -15.88 26.63
N ALA A 41 0.09 -16.80 25.70
CA ALA A 41 1.42 -17.31 25.43
C ALA A 41 2.36 -16.23 24.87
N ILE A 42 1.87 -15.36 23.99
CA ILE A 42 2.62 -14.22 23.44
C ILE A 42 2.89 -13.17 24.53
N CYS A 43 1.89 -12.83 25.35
CA CYS A 43 2.05 -11.90 26.46
C CYS A 43 3.07 -12.41 27.49
N ALA A 44 3.08 -13.71 27.76
CA ALA A 44 4.04 -14.34 28.67
C ALA A 44 5.46 -14.41 28.09
N SER A 45 5.61 -14.53 26.77
CA SER A 45 6.93 -14.64 26.14
C SER A 45 7.63 -13.30 25.98
N GLN A 46 6.91 -12.16 26.00
CA GLN A 46 7.45 -10.80 25.79
C GLN A 46 8.32 -10.62 24.53
N THR A 47 8.27 -11.58 23.60
CA THR A 47 9.24 -11.69 22.50
C THR A 47 8.73 -11.17 21.16
N MET A 48 7.43 -10.91 21.03
CA MET A 48 6.83 -10.58 19.73
C MET A 48 6.67 -9.06 19.57
N ASP A 49 7.64 -8.45 18.88
CA ASP A 49 7.54 -7.06 18.44
C ASP A 49 6.56 -6.93 17.25
N LEU A 50 5.29 -6.63 17.57
CA LEU A 50 4.25 -6.36 16.58
C LEU A 50 4.41 -4.99 15.91
N THR A 51 5.29 -4.11 16.39
CA THR A 51 5.47 -2.77 15.82
C THR A 51 5.95 -2.83 14.38
N LEU A 52 6.59 -3.93 13.98
CA LEU A 52 6.93 -4.20 12.59
C LEU A 52 5.70 -4.18 11.69
N PHE A 53 4.61 -4.86 12.07
CA PHE A 53 3.40 -4.92 11.24
C PHE A 53 2.68 -3.57 11.22
N VAL A 54 2.67 -2.86 12.35
CA VAL A 54 2.07 -1.53 12.46
C VAL A 54 2.76 -0.53 11.56
N LYS A 55 4.09 -0.40 11.67
CA LYS A 55 4.89 0.50 10.83
C LYS A 55 4.69 0.24 9.34
N LEU A 56 4.59 -1.03 8.95
CA LEU A 56 4.33 -1.41 7.56
C LEU A 56 2.93 -1.05 7.09
N ALA A 57 1.91 -1.26 7.94
CA ALA A 57 0.54 -0.88 7.64
C ALA A 57 0.42 0.64 7.48
N GLU A 58 0.99 1.42 8.39
CA GLU A 58 1.06 2.88 8.30
C GLU A 58 1.72 3.30 6.99
N GLN A 59 2.82 2.64 6.62
CA GLN A 59 3.55 2.97 5.41
C GLN A 59 2.77 2.76 4.12
N VAL A 60 1.95 1.70 4.09
CA VAL A 60 1.12 1.32 2.92
C VAL A 60 -0.17 2.14 2.83
N GLN A 61 -0.63 2.70 3.95
CA GLN A 61 -1.85 3.53 4.05
C GLN A 61 -1.61 5.03 3.82
N ALA A 62 -0.35 5.42 3.67
CA ALA A 62 0.04 6.79 3.37
C ALA A 62 -0.50 7.26 2.01
N ASN A 63 -0.68 8.57 1.89
CA ASN A 63 -1.15 9.24 0.66
C ASN A 63 -0.21 10.37 0.21
N ASN A 64 0.84 10.67 0.97
CA ASN A 64 1.82 11.71 0.68
C ASN A 64 3.05 11.20 -0.08
N TYR A 65 3.16 9.89 -0.32
CA TYR A 65 4.21 9.28 -1.14
C TYR A 65 3.71 7.99 -1.80
N LEU A 66 4.54 7.46 -2.71
CA LEU A 66 4.23 6.26 -3.48
C LEU A 66 4.22 5.02 -2.57
N THR A 67 3.09 4.31 -2.54
CA THR A 67 2.90 3.16 -1.65
C THR A 67 2.93 1.81 -2.37
N LEU A 68 2.55 1.76 -3.65
CA LEU A 68 2.38 0.48 -4.34
C LEU A 68 3.74 -0.19 -4.68
N ASN A 69 4.74 0.62 -5.00
CA ASN A 69 6.12 0.22 -5.25
C ASN A 69 6.82 -0.42 -4.04
N ILE A 70 6.38 -0.13 -2.82
CA ILE A 70 7.00 -0.67 -1.59
C ILE A 70 6.31 -1.95 -1.10
N CYS A 71 5.10 -2.27 -1.57
CA CYS A 71 4.32 -3.42 -1.08
C CYS A 71 5.10 -4.73 -1.16
N ILE A 72 5.62 -5.09 -2.33
CA ILE A 72 6.33 -6.36 -2.53
C ILE A 72 7.54 -6.47 -1.61
N LEU A 73 8.29 -5.38 -1.45
CA LEU A 73 9.45 -5.32 -0.56
C LEU A 73 9.07 -5.55 0.89
N HIS A 74 7.94 -5.00 1.32
CA HIS A 74 7.42 -5.21 2.67
C HIS A 74 6.98 -6.64 2.90
N TYR A 75 6.32 -7.29 1.93
CA TYR A 75 6.01 -8.72 2.00
C TYR A 75 7.29 -9.56 2.11
N LEU A 76 8.30 -9.32 1.28
CA LEU A 76 9.57 -10.04 1.33
C LEU A 76 10.30 -9.85 2.67
N ARG A 77 10.33 -8.61 3.19
CA ARG A 77 10.91 -8.31 4.51
C ARG A 77 10.18 -9.04 5.63
N LEU A 78 8.85 -9.09 5.58
CA LEU A 78 8.03 -9.82 6.56
C LEU A 78 8.29 -11.32 6.48
N LEU A 79 8.27 -11.92 5.29
CA LEU A 79 8.55 -13.34 5.09
C LEU A 79 9.93 -13.72 5.63
N ASN A 80 10.96 -12.92 5.35
CA ASN A 80 12.32 -13.18 5.81
C ASN A 80 12.44 -13.09 7.33
N LYS A 81 11.80 -12.09 7.95
CA LYS A 81 11.77 -11.98 9.42
C LYS A 81 11.02 -13.13 10.07
N LEU A 82 9.89 -13.56 9.50
CA LEU A 82 9.12 -14.70 10.01
C LEU A 82 9.91 -16.02 9.90
N LYS A 83 10.63 -16.23 8.79
CA LYS A 83 11.55 -17.37 8.64
C LYS A 83 12.66 -17.35 9.70
N ALA A 84 13.24 -16.18 9.97
CA ALA A 84 14.28 -16.04 10.99
C ALA A 84 13.75 -16.34 12.40
N MET A 85 12.53 -15.87 12.72
CA MET A 85 11.87 -16.15 14.00
C MET A 85 11.50 -17.63 14.16
N GLN A 86 11.12 -18.31 13.08
CA GLN A 86 10.83 -19.74 13.11
C GLN A 86 12.06 -20.59 13.46
N ASN A 87 13.25 -20.16 13.04
CA ASN A 87 14.50 -20.87 13.27
C ASN A 87 15.15 -20.55 14.63
N ALA A 88 14.53 -19.68 15.46
CA ALA A 88 15.09 -19.28 16.74
C ALA A 88 14.94 -20.39 17.81
N PRO A 89 15.99 -20.69 18.59
CA PRO A 89 16.04 -21.84 19.50
C PRO A 89 15.13 -21.73 20.75
N LEU A 90 14.52 -20.57 21.01
CA LEU A 90 13.73 -20.28 22.22
C LEU A 90 12.21 -20.20 21.96
N THR A 91 11.74 -20.71 20.82
CA THR A 91 10.33 -20.53 20.42
C THR A 91 9.45 -21.61 21.06
N ILE A 92 8.54 -21.22 21.97
CA ILE A 92 7.51 -22.09 22.54
C ILE A 92 6.70 -22.74 21.39
N ALA A 93 6.36 -24.04 21.49
CA ALA A 93 5.67 -24.78 20.43
C ALA A 93 4.41 -24.08 19.88
N ALA A 94 3.64 -23.42 20.75
CA ALA A 94 2.46 -22.63 20.37
C ALA A 94 2.81 -21.40 19.50
N ILE A 95 3.92 -20.73 19.80
CA ILE A 95 4.40 -19.56 19.06
C ILE A 95 4.96 -20.00 17.70
N SER A 96 5.66 -21.14 17.63
CA SER A 96 6.16 -21.70 16.37
C SER A 96 5.01 -22.08 15.42
N ALA A 97 3.94 -22.69 15.94
CA ALA A 97 2.74 -22.96 15.15
C ALA A 97 2.07 -21.68 14.63
N ALA A 98 2.01 -20.63 15.45
CA ALA A 98 1.48 -19.32 15.05
C ALA A 98 2.33 -18.67 13.95
N TYR A 99 3.66 -18.69 14.05
CA TYR A 99 4.55 -18.18 13.00
C TYR A 99 4.40 -18.95 11.69
N LYS A 100 4.25 -20.28 11.75
CA LYS A 100 4.02 -21.10 10.55
C LYS A 100 2.69 -20.75 9.87
N ALA A 101 1.62 -20.59 10.64
CA ALA A 101 0.32 -20.17 10.11
C ALA A 101 0.38 -18.77 9.49
N LEU A 102 1.06 -17.83 10.15
CA LEU A 102 1.25 -16.47 9.68
C LEU A 102 2.08 -16.43 8.38
N TYR A 103 3.20 -17.17 8.35
CA TYR A 103 4.05 -17.31 7.18
C TYR A 103 3.27 -17.86 5.99
N ASN A 104 2.51 -18.94 6.19
CA ASN A 104 1.70 -19.55 5.13
C ASN A 104 0.68 -18.55 4.57
N LYS A 105 -0.05 -17.84 5.46
CA LYS A 105 -1.05 -16.86 5.05
C LYS A 105 -0.41 -15.70 4.28
N LEU A 106 0.72 -15.19 4.75
CA LEU A 106 1.44 -14.10 4.11
C LEU A 106 2.06 -14.52 2.76
N ASN A 107 2.54 -15.75 2.66
CA ASN A 107 3.03 -16.33 1.42
C ASN A 107 1.90 -16.52 0.38
N THR A 108 0.69 -16.90 0.80
CA THR A 108 -0.49 -16.92 -0.07
C THR A 108 -0.78 -15.54 -0.64
N TYR A 109 -0.79 -14.49 0.19
CA TYR A 109 -0.99 -13.12 -0.29
C TYR A 109 0.13 -12.63 -1.20
N TYR A 110 1.39 -12.94 -0.88
CA TYR A 110 2.53 -12.64 -1.74
C TYR A 110 2.40 -13.30 -3.12
N ASN A 111 2.01 -14.57 -3.16
CA ASN A 111 1.76 -15.30 -4.39
C ASN A 111 0.60 -14.72 -5.19
N LEU A 112 -0.50 -14.33 -4.54
CA LEU A 112 -1.61 -13.64 -5.23
C LEU A 112 -1.16 -12.31 -5.82
N MET A 113 -0.30 -11.57 -5.11
CA MET A 113 0.25 -10.30 -5.56
C MET A 113 1.28 -10.47 -6.69
N THR A 114 1.95 -11.62 -6.84
CA THR A 114 3.02 -11.80 -7.83
C THR A 114 2.67 -12.71 -9.01
N ASN A 115 1.81 -13.71 -8.85
CA ASN A 115 1.54 -14.75 -9.86
C ASN A 115 0.53 -14.36 -10.95
N GLN A 116 -0.17 -13.22 -10.84
CA GLN A 116 -1.12 -12.83 -11.90
C GLN A 116 -0.47 -12.25 -13.15
N GLY A 117 0.86 -12.30 -13.29
CA GLY A 117 1.60 -11.90 -14.49
C GLY A 117 1.55 -10.42 -14.86
N SER A 118 0.59 -9.66 -14.34
CA SER A 118 0.34 -8.23 -14.56
C SER A 118 -0.06 -7.52 -13.27
N SER A 119 0.51 -7.94 -12.15
CA SER A 119 0.19 -7.26 -10.89
C SER A 119 0.74 -5.85 -10.91
N HIS A 120 -0.14 -4.88 -10.66
CA HIS A 120 0.20 -3.47 -10.59
C HIS A 120 1.32 -3.22 -9.58
N SER A 121 1.35 -3.99 -8.48
CA SER A 121 2.42 -3.96 -7.49
C SER A 121 3.78 -4.32 -8.08
N SER A 122 3.83 -5.34 -8.94
CA SER A 122 5.09 -5.78 -9.54
C SER A 122 5.64 -4.77 -10.53
N ILE A 123 4.77 -4.19 -11.37
CA ILE A 123 5.17 -3.14 -12.32
C ILE A 123 5.65 -1.90 -11.56
N ALA A 124 4.88 -1.42 -10.56
CA ALA A 124 5.28 -0.29 -9.73
C ALA A 124 6.62 -0.51 -9.03
N THR A 125 6.87 -1.73 -8.53
CA THR A 125 8.12 -2.08 -7.86
C THR A 125 9.31 -2.07 -8.82
N ILE A 126 9.18 -2.63 -10.03
CA ILE A 126 10.28 -2.66 -11.02
C ILE A 126 10.54 -1.25 -11.59
N CYS A 127 9.50 -0.45 -11.79
CA CYS A 127 9.63 0.95 -12.20
C CYS A 127 10.32 1.83 -11.14
N ASP A 128 10.49 1.34 -9.91
CA ASP A 128 11.26 2.05 -8.89
C ASP A 128 12.71 1.56 -8.81
N LEU A 129 13.57 2.27 -9.52
CA LEU A 129 15.00 1.98 -9.67
C LEU A 129 15.80 2.13 -8.37
N ARG A 130 15.21 2.66 -7.29
CA ARG A 130 15.87 2.78 -5.98
C ARG A 130 16.01 1.43 -5.30
N PHE A 131 15.18 0.47 -5.70
CA PHE A 131 15.20 -0.88 -5.19
C PHE A 131 16.00 -1.75 -6.15
N ASN A 132 17.25 -2.02 -5.80
CA ASN A 132 18.12 -2.97 -6.50
C ASN A 132 17.68 -4.41 -6.21
N LEU A 133 16.42 -4.72 -6.54
CA LEU A 133 15.98 -6.10 -6.65
C LEU A 133 16.73 -6.69 -7.83
N ASN A 134 17.26 -7.90 -7.67
CA ASN A 134 17.71 -8.69 -8.81
C ASN A 134 16.49 -8.87 -9.70
N ARG A 135 16.33 -7.99 -10.70
CA ARG A 135 15.15 -7.89 -11.56
C ARG A 135 14.93 -9.16 -12.38
N GLU A 136 15.65 -10.26 -12.14
CA GLU A 136 15.49 -11.52 -12.83
C GLU A 136 15.15 -12.69 -11.89
N ASN A 137 15.53 -12.63 -10.60
CA ASN A 137 15.43 -13.78 -9.70
C ASN A 137 14.32 -13.66 -8.63
N ASP A 138 13.94 -12.45 -8.21
CA ASP A 138 13.02 -12.28 -7.06
C ASP A 138 11.56 -12.00 -7.46
N ILE A 139 11.34 -11.51 -8.69
CA ILE A 139 10.02 -11.19 -9.24
C ILE A 139 9.86 -12.02 -10.51
N GLN A 140 8.64 -12.52 -10.80
CA GLN A 140 8.26 -13.18 -12.06
C GLN A 140 8.38 -12.23 -13.26
N VAL A 141 9.61 -11.86 -13.59
CA VAL A 141 9.93 -10.80 -14.55
C VAL A 141 9.62 -11.23 -15.97
N ALA A 142 9.60 -12.54 -16.25
CA ALA A 142 9.15 -13.06 -17.53
C ALA A 142 7.70 -12.64 -17.85
N ALA A 143 6.80 -12.68 -16.87
CA ALA A 143 5.41 -12.31 -17.09
C ALA A 143 5.22 -10.79 -17.24
N ILE A 144 5.98 -10.00 -16.49
CA ILE A 144 5.96 -8.54 -16.60
C ILE A 144 6.59 -8.07 -17.91
N LYS A 145 7.66 -8.74 -18.36
CA LYS A 145 8.24 -8.56 -19.70
C LYS A 145 7.18 -8.79 -20.78
N ALA A 146 6.33 -9.83 -20.64
CA ALA A 146 5.22 -10.07 -21.56
C ALA A 146 4.16 -8.97 -21.51
N THR A 147 3.79 -8.45 -20.33
CA THR A 147 2.82 -7.35 -20.20
C THR A 147 3.35 -6.02 -20.75
N ILE A 148 4.63 -5.74 -20.56
CA ILE A 148 5.27 -4.56 -21.14
C ILE A 148 5.32 -4.70 -22.66
N ALA A 149 5.65 -5.89 -23.18
CA ALA A 149 5.65 -6.16 -24.62
C ALA A 149 4.26 -5.97 -25.24
N THR A 150 3.19 -6.52 -24.63
CA THR A 150 1.82 -6.35 -25.14
C THR A 150 1.33 -4.91 -25.09
N LYS A 151 1.74 -4.12 -24.08
CA LYS A 151 1.40 -2.68 -24.00
C LYS A 151 2.15 -1.82 -25.03
N ILE A 152 3.37 -2.22 -25.41
CA ILE A 152 4.16 -1.54 -26.43
C ILE A 152 3.62 -1.84 -27.84
N GLU A 153 3.03 -3.01 -28.06
CA GLU A 153 2.46 -3.41 -29.35
C GLU A 153 1.05 -2.84 -29.63
N GLN A 154 0.39 -2.20 -28.66
CA GLN A 154 -0.86 -1.50 -28.95
C GLN A 154 -0.58 -0.20 -29.73
N PRO A 155 -1.25 0.02 -30.87
CA PRO A 155 -1.05 1.24 -31.65
C PRO A 155 -1.50 2.41 -30.79
N THR A 156 -0.54 3.27 -30.44
CA THR A 156 -0.79 4.49 -29.67
C THR A 156 -1.75 5.34 -30.49
N ALA A 157 -2.98 5.55 -29.99
CA ALA A 157 -3.92 6.47 -30.61
C ALA A 157 -3.22 7.83 -30.85
N GLN A 158 -3.30 8.34 -32.08
CA GLN A 158 -2.71 9.62 -32.47
C GLN A 158 -3.13 10.71 -31.49
N ARG A 159 -2.15 11.26 -30.78
CA ARG A 159 -2.34 12.40 -29.88
C ARG A 159 -1.84 13.63 -30.62
N GLU A 160 -2.61 14.71 -30.60
CA GLU A 160 -2.14 16.01 -31.08
C GLU A 160 -0.88 16.39 -30.28
N LEU A 161 0.21 16.63 -31.01
CA LEU A 161 1.52 16.97 -30.48
C LEU A 161 1.56 18.48 -30.27
N ASP A 162 2.08 18.94 -29.14
CA ASP A 162 2.38 20.36 -28.95
C ASP A 162 3.59 20.74 -29.82
N SER A 163 3.71 22.01 -30.21
CA SER A 163 4.76 22.48 -31.14
C SER A 163 6.19 22.17 -30.69
N ASP A 164 6.39 22.05 -29.38
CA ASP A 164 7.69 21.71 -28.79
C ASP A 164 8.03 20.21 -28.92
N ASP A 165 7.02 19.34 -29.03
CA ASP A 165 7.21 17.89 -29.18
C ASP A 165 7.58 17.48 -30.62
N GLU A 166 7.19 18.26 -31.63
CA GLU A 166 7.51 17.99 -33.05
C GLU A 166 9.02 18.14 -33.35
N MET A 167 9.70 19.09 -32.71
CA MET A 167 11.13 19.36 -32.98
C MET A 167 12.05 18.18 -32.59
N TYR A 168 11.61 17.31 -31.68
CA TYR A 168 12.40 16.18 -31.17
C TYR A 168 12.12 14.85 -31.87
N GLN A 169 11.21 14.78 -32.86
CA GLN A 169 10.89 13.54 -33.57
C GLN A 169 11.97 13.05 -34.55
N HIS A 170 13.00 13.85 -34.85
CA HIS A 170 13.92 13.52 -35.95
C HIS A 170 15.27 12.89 -35.58
N ARG A 171 15.43 12.29 -34.39
CA ARG A 171 16.53 11.33 -34.12
C ARG A 171 16.15 10.22 -33.15
N GLY A 172 15.23 9.35 -33.55
CA GLY A 172 15.23 8.00 -32.99
C GLY A 172 16.48 7.26 -33.48
N PRO A 173 17.36 6.72 -32.61
CA PRO A 173 18.41 5.81 -33.08
C PRO A 173 17.74 4.62 -33.78
N SER A 174 18.31 4.20 -34.91
CA SER A 174 17.93 2.98 -35.63
C SER A 174 17.64 1.86 -34.64
N ILE A 175 16.43 1.31 -34.70
CA ILE A 175 15.94 0.30 -33.76
C ILE A 175 16.71 -1.00 -33.99
N GLU A 176 17.74 -1.26 -33.18
CA GLU A 176 18.25 -2.61 -32.98
C GLU A 176 17.80 -3.21 -31.64
N GLU A 177 17.39 -2.39 -30.66
CA GLU A 177 16.97 -2.87 -29.33
C GLU A 177 15.73 -2.12 -28.79
N VAL A 178 14.72 -2.90 -28.39
CA VAL A 178 13.43 -2.42 -27.85
C VAL A 178 13.65 -1.62 -26.55
N GLU A 179 12.95 -0.50 -26.39
CA GLU A 179 13.08 0.45 -25.27
C GLU A 179 13.23 -0.22 -23.89
N TRP A 180 12.37 -1.19 -23.58
CA TRP A 180 12.37 -1.89 -22.28
C TRP A 180 13.65 -2.69 -22.03
N ARG A 181 14.30 -3.23 -23.07
CA ARG A 181 15.57 -3.99 -22.95
C ARG A 181 16.71 -3.06 -22.58
N ARG A 182 16.74 -1.86 -23.18
CA ARG A 182 17.71 -0.82 -22.86
C ARG A 182 17.54 -0.35 -21.41
N TRP A 183 16.32 -0.06 -20.99
CA TRP A 183 16.00 0.31 -19.62
C TRP A 183 16.35 -0.78 -18.59
N PHE A 184 16.16 -2.06 -18.93
CA PHE A 184 16.50 -3.16 -18.02
C PHE A 184 17.99 -3.28 -17.71
N LYS A 185 18.86 -2.76 -18.60
CA LYS A 185 20.32 -2.73 -18.41
C LYS A 185 20.78 -1.52 -17.58
N GLU A 186 19.92 -0.55 -17.28
CA GLU A 186 20.29 0.66 -16.55
C GLU A 186 20.45 0.39 -15.05
N ASN A 187 21.53 0.94 -14.50
CA ASN A 187 21.88 0.79 -13.08
C ASN A 187 20.82 1.40 -12.16
N GLY A 188 20.79 0.91 -10.92
CA GLY A 188 19.93 1.46 -9.87
C GLY A 188 20.24 2.94 -9.59
N VAL A 189 19.22 3.64 -9.10
CA VAL A 189 19.29 5.06 -8.74
C VAL A 189 19.50 5.19 -7.21
N ASP A 190 20.12 6.29 -6.75
CA ASP A 190 20.29 6.53 -5.32
C ASP A 190 18.93 6.57 -4.58
N ARG A 191 18.92 6.07 -3.34
CA ARG A 191 17.71 5.93 -2.52
C ARG A 191 17.04 7.25 -2.19
N ASN A 192 17.79 8.35 -2.13
CA ASN A 192 17.25 9.67 -1.81
C ASN A 192 16.69 10.39 -3.05
N THR A 193 16.77 9.78 -4.23
CA THR A 193 16.27 10.38 -5.46
C THR A 193 14.75 10.37 -5.49
N ASN A 194 14.15 11.48 -5.93
CA ASN A 194 12.73 11.50 -6.24
C ASN A 194 12.47 10.76 -7.55
N ILE A 195 11.90 9.56 -7.45
CA ILE A 195 11.65 8.66 -8.59
C ILE A 195 10.68 9.28 -9.63
N LEU A 196 9.73 10.12 -9.21
CA LEU A 196 8.83 10.80 -10.15
C LEU A 196 9.58 11.83 -11.00
N LYS A 197 10.48 12.61 -10.38
CA LYS A 197 11.35 13.56 -11.10
C LYS A 197 12.34 12.83 -12.01
N TYR A 198 12.85 11.68 -11.58
CA TYR A 198 13.69 10.83 -12.44
C TYR A 198 12.93 10.43 -13.73
N TRP A 199 11.71 9.90 -13.60
CA TRP A 199 10.91 9.50 -14.76
C TRP A 199 10.51 10.69 -15.65
N GLN A 200 10.29 11.86 -15.06
CA GLN A 200 10.07 13.10 -15.80
C GLN A 200 11.29 13.48 -16.65
N ALA A 201 12.50 13.44 -16.08
CA ALA A 201 13.73 13.75 -16.81
C ALA A 201 14.05 12.73 -17.92
N LYS A 202 13.64 11.47 -17.73
CA LYS A 202 13.90 10.35 -18.65
C LYS A 202 12.81 10.15 -19.70
N GLN A 203 11.78 10.99 -19.73
CA GLN A 203 10.63 10.80 -20.62
C GLN A 203 11.00 10.77 -22.11
N TYR A 204 12.01 11.54 -22.53
CA TYR A 204 12.47 11.55 -23.92
C TYR A 204 13.34 10.34 -24.27
N GLN A 205 14.06 9.79 -23.28
CA GLN A 205 14.89 8.60 -23.46
C GLN A 205 14.05 7.31 -23.46
N TYR A 206 13.00 7.28 -22.65
CA TYR A 206 12.09 6.15 -22.47
C TYR A 206 10.61 6.62 -22.49
N PRO A 207 10.06 6.97 -23.66
CA PRO A 207 8.73 7.54 -23.77
C PRO A 207 7.60 6.60 -23.35
N VAL A 208 7.72 5.29 -23.60
CA VAL A 208 6.67 4.33 -23.22
C VAL A 208 6.83 3.92 -21.76
N ILE A 209 8.05 3.63 -21.30
CA ILE A 209 8.29 3.17 -19.93
C ILE A 209 8.04 4.30 -18.92
N SER A 210 8.39 5.54 -19.24
CA SER A 210 8.11 6.68 -18.33
C SER A 210 6.61 6.90 -18.12
N ARG A 211 5.77 6.65 -19.13
CA ARG A 211 4.31 6.68 -19.01
C ARG A 211 3.80 5.55 -18.12
N ILE A 212 4.27 4.32 -18.36
CA ILE A 212 3.93 3.16 -17.52
C ILE A 212 4.34 3.43 -16.06
N ALA A 213 5.55 3.91 -15.83
CA ALA A 213 6.05 4.21 -14.49
C ALA A 213 5.17 5.26 -13.80
N ARG A 214 4.80 6.34 -14.49
CA ARG A 214 3.94 7.40 -13.95
C ARG A 214 2.57 6.85 -13.53
N ASP A 215 1.94 6.05 -14.37
CA ASP A 215 0.61 5.50 -14.12
C ASP A 215 0.62 4.51 -12.96
N TYR A 216 1.58 3.58 -12.93
CA TYR A 216 1.63 2.52 -11.92
C TYR A 216 2.16 2.99 -10.57
N LEU A 217 3.12 3.92 -10.53
CA LEU A 217 3.63 4.46 -9.28
C LEU A 217 2.59 5.32 -8.55
N ALA A 218 1.70 5.98 -9.29
CA ALA A 218 0.65 6.83 -8.73
C ALA A 218 -0.50 6.05 -8.05
N ILE A 219 -0.58 4.74 -8.24
CA ILE A 219 -1.65 3.93 -7.66
C ILE A 219 -1.42 3.82 -6.13
N PRO A 220 -2.42 4.19 -5.29
CA PRO A 220 -2.34 3.95 -3.86
C PRO A 220 -2.49 2.45 -3.56
N ALA A 221 -1.75 1.96 -2.57
CA ALA A 221 -1.77 0.55 -2.20
C ALA A 221 -2.98 0.17 -1.32
N SER A 222 -3.63 1.16 -0.71
CA SER A 222 -4.74 0.98 0.22
C SER A 222 -5.85 2.01 -0.01
N SER A 223 -7.10 1.62 0.27
CA SER A 223 -8.25 2.51 0.36
C SER A 223 -8.26 3.38 1.62
N ALA A 224 -7.33 3.18 2.55
CA ALA A 224 -7.29 3.92 3.82
C ALA A 224 -7.27 5.46 3.62
N ALA A 225 -6.66 5.95 2.54
CA ALA A 225 -6.67 7.38 2.22
C ALA A 225 -8.08 7.90 1.93
N SER A 226 -8.87 7.18 1.12
CA SER A 226 -10.26 7.57 0.85
C SER A 226 -11.16 7.34 2.07
N GLU A 227 -10.93 6.28 2.84
CA GLU A 227 -11.65 6.01 4.10
C GLU A 227 -11.42 7.10 5.14
N ARG A 228 -10.22 7.69 5.22
CA ARG A 228 -9.94 8.86 6.07
C ARG A 228 -10.80 10.05 5.65
N ILE A 229 -10.85 10.37 4.36
CA ILE A 229 -11.71 11.45 3.83
C ILE A 229 -13.19 11.18 4.13
N PHE A 230 -13.66 9.94 3.99
CA PHE A 230 -15.04 9.59 4.30
C PHE A 230 -15.37 9.62 5.79
N SER A 231 -14.43 9.23 6.66
CA SER A 231 -14.57 9.31 8.12
C SER A 231 -14.76 10.76 8.56
N VAL A 232 -13.91 11.65 8.02
CA VAL A 232 -13.98 13.11 8.17
C VAL A 232 -15.29 13.67 7.58
N GLY A 233 -15.85 13.03 6.55
CA GLY A 233 -17.18 13.35 6.03
C GLY A 233 -18.32 13.16 7.02
N GLY A 234 -18.14 12.34 8.06
CA GLY A 234 -19.08 12.22 9.18
C GLY A 234 -19.31 13.53 9.92
N ASP A 235 -18.27 14.38 10.02
CA ASP A 235 -18.39 15.71 10.64
C ASP A 235 -19.12 16.71 9.75
N ILE A 236 -19.09 16.50 8.42
CA ILE A 236 -19.80 17.35 7.47
C ILE A 236 -21.31 17.02 7.48
N VAL A 237 -21.64 15.73 7.62
CA VAL A 237 -23.02 15.22 7.68
C VAL A 237 -23.40 14.93 9.14
N THR A 238 -23.58 15.98 9.93
CA THR A 238 -24.02 15.83 11.32
C THR A 238 -25.53 15.58 11.42
N LYS A 239 -26.00 15.12 12.60
CA LYS A 239 -27.45 14.99 12.90
C LYS A 239 -28.24 16.28 12.69
N LYS A 240 -27.60 17.45 12.86
CA LYS A 240 -28.21 18.78 12.62
C LYS A 240 -28.11 19.22 11.15
N ARG A 241 -27.15 18.69 10.38
CA ARG A 241 -26.86 19.05 8.98
C ARG A 241 -26.99 17.84 8.05
N ASN A 242 -28.17 17.20 8.06
CA ASN A 242 -28.42 15.95 7.32
C ASN A 242 -29.20 16.12 6.00
N ARG A 243 -29.56 17.35 5.61
CA ARG A 243 -30.30 17.67 4.36
C ARG A 243 -29.40 18.19 3.24
N LEU A 244 -28.15 17.72 3.18
CA LEU A 244 -27.23 18.08 2.10
C LEU A 244 -27.51 17.24 0.85
N LEU A 245 -27.49 17.88 -0.32
CA LEU A 245 -27.50 17.16 -1.59
C LEU A 245 -26.16 16.41 -1.76
N PRO A 246 -26.16 15.23 -2.43
CA PRO A 246 -24.92 14.48 -2.67
C PRO A 246 -23.85 15.29 -3.41
N SER A 247 -24.25 16.16 -4.33
CA SER A 247 -23.33 17.07 -5.04
C SER A 247 -22.67 18.06 -4.09
N THR A 248 -23.44 18.69 -3.20
CA THR A 248 -22.92 19.63 -2.19
C THR A 248 -21.97 18.94 -1.24
N LEU A 249 -22.30 17.74 -0.76
CA LEU A 249 -21.41 16.95 0.10
C LEU A 249 -20.08 16.65 -0.60
N ARG A 250 -20.13 16.26 -1.87
CA ARG A 250 -18.92 15.99 -2.67
C ARG A 250 -18.01 17.22 -2.77
N TYR A 251 -18.56 18.41 -3.05
CA TYR A 251 -17.77 19.63 -3.10
C TYR A 251 -17.17 19.99 -1.74
N LEU A 252 -17.93 19.84 -0.66
CA LEU A 252 -17.43 20.11 0.70
C LEU A 252 -16.28 19.17 1.07
N LEU A 253 -16.36 17.88 0.71
CA LEU A 253 -15.27 16.93 0.90
C LEU A 253 -14.00 17.35 0.14
N TYR A 254 -14.14 17.80 -1.12
CA TYR A 254 -12.99 18.27 -1.90
C TYR A 254 -12.36 19.54 -1.33
N LEU A 255 -13.18 20.53 -0.95
CA LEU A 255 -12.69 21.77 -0.38
C LEU A 255 -11.98 21.55 0.96
N ARG A 256 -12.44 20.58 1.76
CA ARG A 256 -11.77 20.18 3.01
C ARG A 256 -10.45 19.44 2.73
N ASP A 257 -10.44 18.49 1.81
CA ASP A 257 -9.22 17.74 1.44
C ASP A 257 -8.12 18.64 0.85
N TRP A 258 -8.51 19.65 0.07
CA TRP A 258 -7.59 20.67 -0.45
C TRP A 258 -7.15 21.73 0.58
N GLY A 259 -7.66 21.67 1.81
CA GLY A 259 -7.33 22.62 2.87
C GLY A 259 -7.93 24.02 2.68
N VAL A 260 -8.96 24.17 1.84
CA VAL A 260 -9.67 25.44 1.63
C VAL A 260 -10.64 25.72 2.79
N VAL A 261 -11.17 24.67 3.41
CA VAL A 261 -12.03 24.73 4.59
C VAL A 261 -11.30 24.06 5.74
N GLY A 262 -10.82 24.86 6.70
CA GLY A 262 -10.20 24.39 7.93
C GLY A 262 -11.24 24.11 9.02
N ASP A 263 -10.83 23.38 10.05
CA ASP A 263 -11.63 23.21 11.27
C ASP A 263 -11.53 24.52 12.08
N GLU A 264 -12.65 25.03 12.60
CA GLU A 264 -12.73 26.30 13.38
C GLU A 264 -12.07 26.20 14.78
N GLU A 265 -10.85 25.67 14.90
CA GLU A 265 -10.11 25.60 16.16
C GLU A 265 -8.91 26.58 16.23
N ASP A 266 -8.58 27.30 15.15
CA ASP A 266 -7.43 28.22 15.11
C ASP A 266 -7.75 29.70 15.44
N TYR A 267 -8.90 30.00 16.06
CA TYR A 267 -9.20 31.35 16.57
C TYR A 267 -9.27 31.36 18.10
N SER A 268 -8.13 31.13 18.76
CA SER A 268 -7.94 31.57 20.15
C SER A 268 -6.51 32.04 20.38
N GLU A 269 -6.27 33.31 20.05
CA GLU A 269 -5.27 34.18 20.69
C GLU A 269 -5.97 35.43 21.23
#